data_AF-A0A1Q7MPZ0-F1
#
_entry.id   AF-A0A1Q7MPZ0-F1
#
_cell.length_a   1.000
_cell.length_b   1.000
_cell.length_c   1.000
_cell.angle_alpha   90.00
_cell.angle_beta   90.00
_cell.angle_gamma   90.00
#
_symmetry.space_group_name_H-M   'P 1'
#
loop_
_entity.id
_entity.type
_entity.pdbx_description
1 polymer ?
#
loop_
_entity_poly.entity_id
_entity_poly.type
_entity_poly.pdbx_seq_one_letter_code
_entity_poly.pdbx_strand_id
1 'polypeptide(L)'
;MRYQRRQVRSINLPEFDAFYSRAAWYRDYVAYCGISDDGKNLYAMVAQLGRRKPILKKALGDAPADDMPDSACPAPSWQRQPVRVSFSSPLDQKLTYSVRGHAVDVVNDEEEEGTK
;
A
#
# COMPACT_ATOMS: atom_id res chain seq x y z
N MET A 1 -23.43 32.46 -6.54
CA MET A 1 -22.37 31.45 -6.33
C MET A 1 -22.72 30.59 -5.12
N ARG A 2 -23.01 29.30 -5.29
CA ARG A 2 -23.26 28.40 -4.14
C ARG A 2 -21.92 27.82 -3.70
N TYR A 3 -21.47 28.15 -2.49
CA TYR A 3 -20.37 27.44 -1.86
C TYR A 3 -20.84 26.03 -1.52
N GLN A 4 -20.45 25.04 -2.33
CA GLN A 4 -20.55 23.65 -1.91
C GLN A 4 -19.56 23.43 -0.77
N ARG A 5 -20.08 23.28 0.46
CA ARG A 5 -19.28 22.87 1.61
C ARG A 5 -18.70 21.48 1.32
N ARG A 6 -17.39 21.40 1.14
CA ARG A 6 -16.69 20.12 1.10
C ARG A 6 -16.63 19.58 2.52
N GLN A 7 -17.33 18.48 2.79
CA GLN A 7 -17.28 17.82 4.08
C GLN A 7 -16.08 16.88 4.13
N VAL A 8 -15.20 17.07 5.10
CA VAL A 8 -14.14 16.12 5.43
C VAL A 8 -14.73 15.09 6.40
N ARG A 9 -14.50 13.80 6.14
CA ARG A 9 -14.90 12.71 7.03
C ARG A 9 -13.67 11.87 7.36
N SER A 10 -13.59 11.37 8.59
CA SER A 10 -12.61 10.37 8.97
C SER A 10 -12.95 9.03 8.30
N ILE A 11 -11.92 8.27 7.96
CA ILE A 11 -12.03 6.89 7.49
C ILE A 11 -11.18 6.01 8.39
N ASN A 12 -11.69 4.83 8.73
CA ASN A 12 -10.91 3.81 9.42
C ASN A 12 -10.23 2.94 8.37
N LEU A 13 -8.89 2.97 8.36
CA LEU A 13 -8.07 2.08 7.55
C LEU A 13 -7.55 0.95 8.46
N PRO A 14 -7.70 -0.33 8.06
CA PRO A 14 -7.22 -1.45 8.87
C PRO A 14 -5.69 -1.46 8.93
N GLU A 15 -5.12 -1.71 10.11
CA GLU A 15 -3.66 -1.85 10.30
C GLU A 15 -2.85 -0.61 9.82
N PHE A 16 -3.50 0.56 9.75
CA PHE A 16 -2.84 1.81 9.36
C PHE A 16 -2.35 2.53 10.62
N ASP A 17 -1.05 2.82 10.66
CA ASP A 17 -0.44 3.63 11.71
C ASP A 17 0.22 4.87 11.08
N ALA A 18 -0.21 6.07 11.47
CA ALA A 18 0.34 7.31 10.92
C ALA A 18 1.82 7.54 11.28
N PHE A 19 2.34 6.89 12.32
CA PHE A 19 3.74 7.02 12.73
C PHE A 19 4.68 6.16 11.88
N TYR A 20 4.26 4.95 11.54
CA TYR A 20 5.11 3.99 10.81
C TYR A 20 4.74 3.83 9.32
N SER A 21 3.53 4.23 8.94
CA SER A 21 2.98 4.02 7.60
C SER A 21 2.80 5.35 6.86
N ARG A 22 3.19 5.38 5.58
CA ARG A 22 2.80 6.45 4.66
C ARG A 22 1.74 5.98 3.68
N ALA A 23 0.62 6.71 3.65
CA ALA A 23 -0.46 6.46 2.69
C ALA A 23 -0.25 7.26 1.40
N ALA A 24 -0.39 6.58 0.26
CA ALA A 24 -0.46 7.18 -1.06
C ALA A 24 -1.83 6.97 -1.69
N TRP A 25 -2.41 8.04 -2.22
CA TRP A 25 -3.77 8.05 -2.74
C TRP A 25 -3.81 8.05 -4.27
N TYR A 26 -4.71 7.25 -4.83
CA TYR A 26 -5.05 7.27 -6.25
C TYR A 26 -6.55 7.08 -6.45
N ARG A 27 -7.23 8.16 -6.86
CA ARG A 27 -8.70 8.18 -7.05
C ARG A 27 -9.43 7.74 -5.77
N ASP A 28 -10.05 6.57 -5.80
CA ASP A 28 -10.75 5.90 -4.71
C ASP A 28 -9.91 4.82 -4.01
N TYR A 29 -8.64 4.65 -4.39
CA TYR A 29 -7.72 3.70 -3.77
C TYR A 29 -6.73 4.42 -2.86
N VAL A 30 -6.39 3.75 -1.77
CA VAL A 30 -5.29 4.12 -0.88
C VAL A 30 -4.35 2.93 -0.73
N ALA A 31 -3.06 3.18 -0.88
CA ALA A 31 -2.03 2.19 -0.63
C ALA A 31 -1.16 2.65 0.53
N TYR A 32 -0.79 1.72 1.40
CA TYR A 32 0.06 1.97 2.56
C TYR A 32 0.71 0.67 3.00
N CYS A 33 1.73 0.79 3.84
CA CYS A 33 2.30 -0.38 4.52
C CYS A 33 1.67 -0.48 5.90
N GLY A 34 1.00 -1.60 6.21
CA GLY A 34 0.51 -1.89 7.54
C GLY A 34 1.55 -2.65 8.36
N ILE A 35 1.46 -2.54 9.68
CA ILE A 35 2.25 -3.34 10.63
C ILE A 35 1.30 -4.30 11.33
N SER A 36 1.76 -5.54 11.54
CA SER A 36 1.03 -6.51 12.36
C SER A 36 0.79 -5.98 13.77
N ASP A 37 -0.26 -6.45 14.44
CA ASP A 37 -0.48 -6.13 15.86
C ASP A 37 0.72 -6.52 16.74
N ASP A 38 1.49 -7.54 16.32
CA ASP A 38 2.71 -7.99 16.98
C ASP A 38 3.92 -7.05 16.77
N GLY A 39 3.81 -6.05 15.90
CA GLY A 39 4.91 -5.14 15.54
C GLY A 39 6.00 -5.77 14.66
N LYS A 40 5.91 -7.08 14.37
CA LYS A 40 7.00 -7.86 13.75
C LYS A 40 6.90 -8.03 12.25
N ASN A 41 5.70 -7.92 11.65
CA ASN A 41 5.52 -8.15 10.23
C ASN A 41 5.02 -6.90 9.54
N LEU A 42 5.58 -6.61 8.37
CA LEU A 42 5.10 -5.58 7.46
C LEU A 42 4.18 -6.16 6.40
N TYR A 43 3.12 -5.43 6.08
CA TYR A 43 2.15 -5.79 5.06
C TYR A 43 1.98 -4.66 4.03
N ALA A 44 2.04 -4.98 2.75
CA ALA A 44 1.55 -4.12 1.68
C ALA A 44 0.02 -4.20 1.65
N MET A 45 -0.62 -3.06 1.91
CA MET A 45 -2.06 -2.90 1.94
C MET A 45 -2.52 -1.98 0.81
N VAL A 46 -3.57 -2.40 0.12
CA VAL A 46 -4.34 -1.53 -0.78
C VAL A 46 -5.79 -1.62 -0.36
N ALA A 47 -6.42 -0.49 -0.10
CA ALA A 47 -7.83 -0.40 0.25
C ALA A 47 -8.57 0.52 -0.74
N GLN A 48 -9.83 0.18 -1.01
CA GLN A 48 -10.73 1.00 -1.82
C GLN A 48 -11.71 1.72 -0.90
N LEU A 49 -11.84 3.04 -1.07
CA LEU A 49 -12.81 3.89 -0.39
C LEU A 49 -14.23 3.34 -0.59
N GLY A 50 -14.97 3.21 0.51
CA GLY A 50 -16.34 2.66 0.51
C GLY A 50 -16.42 1.15 0.72
N ARG A 51 -15.29 0.44 0.77
CA ARG A 51 -15.24 -0.98 1.18
C ARG A 51 -14.65 -1.13 2.57
N ARG A 52 -15.18 -2.11 3.32
CA ARG A 52 -14.68 -2.46 4.67
C ARG A 52 -13.41 -3.32 4.65
N LYS A 53 -13.12 -4.02 3.54
CA LYS A 53 -11.97 -4.94 3.43
C LYS A 53 -10.93 -4.38 2.48
N PRO A 54 -9.62 -4.55 2.77
CA PRO A 54 -8.57 -4.23 1.83
C PRO A 54 -8.67 -5.16 0.61
N ILE A 55 -8.34 -4.62 -0.57
CA ILE A 55 -8.30 -5.39 -1.82
C ILE A 55 -6.96 -6.11 -1.99
N LEU A 56 -5.91 -5.65 -1.30
CA LEU A 56 -4.61 -6.31 -1.21
C LEU A 56 -4.14 -6.34 0.23
N LYS A 57 -3.69 -7.51 0.69
CA LYS A 57 -2.88 -7.71 1.89
C LYS A 57 -1.76 -8.70 1.54
N LYS A 58 -0.52 -8.22 1.47
CA LYS A 58 0.66 -9.06 1.16
C LYS A 58 1.76 -8.81 2.17
N ALA A 59 2.38 -9.87 2.68
CA ALA A 59 3.53 -9.72 3.57
C ALA A 59 4.72 -9.16 2.77
N LEU A 60 5.32 -8.09 3.29
CA LEU A 60 6.54 -7.47 2.76
C LEU A 60 7.80 -8.02 3.45
N GLY A 61 7.64 -8.71 4.58
CA GLY A 61 8.74 -9.26 5.37
C GLY A 61 8.63 -8.84 6.84
N ASP A 62 9.71 -9.05 7.58
CA ASP A 62 9.84 -8.60 8.95
C ASP A 62 9.92 -7.06 9.01
N ALA A 63 9.24 -6.49 10.01
CA ALA A 63 9.37 -5.09 10.34
C ALA A 63 10.80 -4.81 10.84
N PRO A 64 11.38 -3.64 10.51
CA PRO A 64 12.68 -3.27 11.03
C PRO A 64 12.64 -3.34 12.57
N ALA A 65 13.58 -4.10 13.15
CA ALA A 65 13.67 -4.32 14.59
C ALA A 65 14.19 -3.09 15.37
N ASP A 66 14.61 -2.06 14.66
CA ASP A 66 15.02 -0.80 15.27
C ASP A 66 13.81 0.14 15.35
N ASP A 67 13.61 0.71 16.54
CA ASP A 67 12.75 1.86 16.86
C ASP A 67 13.16 3.12 16.04
N MET A 68 13.27 3.00 14.73
CA MET A 68 13.51 4.11 13.81
C MET A 68 12.14 4.70 13.43
N PRO A 69 11.81 5.90 13.94
CA PRO A 69 10.53 6.56 13.67
C PRO A 69 10.41 7.05 12.22
N ASP A 70 11.44 6.86 11.40
CA ASP A 70 11.37 7.11 9.97
C ASP A 70 10.60 5.98 9.30
N SER A 71 9.27 6.12 9.28
CA SER A 71 8.34 5.46 8.35
C SER A 71 8.86 4.11 7.84
N ALA A 72 8.63 3.03 8.60
CA ALA A 72 9.15 1.68 8.36
C ALA A 72 9.07 1.23 6.88
N CYS A 73 8.13 1.79 6.12
CA CYS A 73 8.19 1.80 4.67
C CYS A 73 8.00 3.20 4.06
N PRO A 74 8.68 3.49 2.92
CA PRO A 74 8.40 4.67 2.11
C PRO A 74 6.98 4.66 1.54
N ALA A 75 6.49 5.85 1.14
CA ALA A 75 5.17 5.98 0.54
C ALA A 75 5.11 5.21 -0.80
N PRO A 76 4.09 4.37 -1.02
CA PRO A 76 3.99 3.59 -2.25
C PRO A 76 3.75 4.50 -3.47
N SER A 77 4.32 4.11 -4.61
CA SER A 77 4.22 4.90 -5.84
C SER A 77 3.11 4.38 -6.75
N TRP A 78 2.20 5.25 -7.15
CA TRP A 78 1.13 4.93 -8.10
C TRP A 78 1.51 5.27 -9.55
N GLN A 79 1.34 4.33 -10.45
CA GLN A 79 1.37 4.53 -11.90
C GLN A 79 -0.06 4.56 -12.44
N ARG A 80 -0.34 5.46 -13.39
CA ARG A 80 -1.71 5.72 -13.87
C ARG A 80 -2.13 4.84 -15.04
N GLN A 81 -1.20 4.46 -15.91
CA GLN A 81 -1.46 3.75 -17.16
C GLN A 81 -0.38 2.67 -17.41
N PRO A 82 -0.68 1.38 -17.20
CA PRO A 82 -1.86 0.85 -16.49
C PRO A 82 -1.84 1.23 -15.00
N VAL A 83 -2.98 1.14 -14.33
CA VAL A 83 -3.05 1.43 -12.88
C VAL A 83 -2.23 0.40 -12.12
N ARG A 84 -1.10 0.84 -11.56
CA ARG A 84 -0.21 0.00 -10.74
C ARG A 84 0.20 0.73 -9.49
N VAL A 85 0.49 -0.02 -8.44
CA VAL A 85 1.10 0.47 -7.21
C VAL A 85 2.37 -0.32 -6.97
N SER A 86 3.47 0.38 -6.70
CA SER A 86 4.72 -0.25 -6.29
C SER A 86 5.01 0.06 -4.83
N PHE A 87 5.40 -0.98 -4.10
CA PHE A 87 5.87 -0.93 -2.73
C PHE A 87 7.37 -1.23 -2.72
N SER A 88 8.13 -0.55 -1.87
CA SER A 88 9.51 -0.89 -1.58
C SER A 88 9.56 -1.52 -0.19
N SER A 89 10.13 -2.72 -0.08
CA SER A 89 10.36 -3.37 1.21
C SER A 89 11.63 -2.81 1.88
N PRO A 90 11.81 -3.03 3.20
CA PRO A 90 13.06 -2.71 3.88
C PRO A 90 14.29 -3.46 3.33
N LEU A 91 14.06 -4.60 2.66
CA LEU A 91 15.09 -5.40 1.99
C LEU A 91 15.36 -4.93 0.54
N ASP A 92 14.92 -3.71 0.20
CA ASP A 92 15.03 -3.08 -1.13
C ASP A 92 14.37 -3.88 -2.27
N GLN A 93 13.44 -4.79 -1.94
CA GLN A 93 12.65 -5.50 -2.92
C GLN A 93 11.46 -4.64 -3.33
N LYS A 94 11.36 -4.35 -4.63
CA LYS A 94 10.24 -3.60 -5.20
C LYS A 94 9.15 -4.56 -5.65
N LEU A 95 7.97 -4.44 -5.04
CA LEU A 95 6.80 -5.24 -5.37
C LEU A 95 5.76 -4.37 -6.08
N THR A 96 5.50 -4.67 -7.35
CA THR A 96 4.50 -3.98 -8.15
C THR A 96 3.21 -4.79 -8.22
N TYR A 97 2.08 -4.13 -8.02
CA TYR A 97 0.75 -4.73 -8.13
C TYR A 97 -0.08 -3.91 -9.12
N SER A 98 -0.72 -4.58 -10.07
CA SER A 98 -1.70 -3.94 -10.94
C SER A 98 -3.08 -3.97 -10.30
N VAL A 99 -3.77 -2.83 -10.31
CA VAL A 99 -5.11 -2.71 -9.76
C VAL A 99 -6.09 -2.60 -10.92
N ARG A 100 -6.94 -3.62 -11.09
CA ARG A 100 -7.96 -3.70 -12.14
C ARG A 100 -9.33 -3.82 -11.49
N GLY A 101 -9.96 -2.67 -11.24
CA GLY A 101 -11.24 -2.61 -10.53
C GLY A 101 -11.10 -3.20 -9.12
N HIS A 102 -11.77 -4.34 -8.88
CA HIS A 102 -11.71 -5.03 -7.59
C HIS A 102 -10.65 -6.12 -7.49
N ALA A 103 -9.95 -6.42 -8.58
CA ALA A 103 -8.86 -7.39 -8.61
C ALA A 103 -7.52 -6.66 -8.48
N VAL A 104 -6.63 -7.23 -7.67
CA VAL A 104 -5.24 -6.81 -7.61
C VAL A 104 -4.40 -7.99 -8.05
N ASP A 105 -3.79 -7.87 -9.23
CA ASP A 105 -2.89 -8.89 -9.77
C ASP A 105 -1.45 -8.48 -9.45
N VAL A 106 -0.68 -9.42 -8.88
CA VAL A 106 0.75 -9.23 -8.68
C VAL A 106 1.41 -9.13 -10.05
N VAL A 107 2.01 -7.99 -10.34
CA VAL A 107 2.87 -7.84 -11.52
C VAL A 107 4.27 -7.98 -10.99
N ASN A 108 4.77 -9.21 -11.00
CA ASN A 108 6.15 -9.44 -10.67
C ASN A 108 7.00 -8.79 -11.77
N ASP A 109 7.71 -7.71 -11.45
CA ASP A 109 8.77 -7.17 -12.30
C ASP A 109 10.06 -8.01 -12.10
N GLU A 110 9.92 -9.34 -11.98
CA GLU A 110 11.04 -10.28 -12.13
C GLU A 110 10.92 -10.85 -13.54
N GLU A 111 11.58 -10.19 -14.50
CA GLU A 111 11.78 -10.73 -15.84
C GLU A 111 12.53 -12.07 -15.76
N GLU A 112 11.92 -13.08 -16.39
CA GLU A 112 12.52 -14.22 -17.10
C GLU A 112 13.98 -14.62 -16.82
N GLU A 113 14.18 -15.78 -16.18
CA GLU A 113 15.30 -16.66 -16.58
C GLU A 113 14.82 -17.58 -17.72
N GLY A 114 15.30 -17.29 -18.93
CA GLY A 114 15.13 -18.16 -20.09
C GLY A 114 15.74 -19.53 -19.84
N THR A 115 14.91 -20.57 -19.89
CA THR A 115 15.41 -21.93 -20.13
C THR A 115 15.46 -22.17 -21.63
N LYS A 116 16.68 -22.16 -22.16
CA LYS A 116 17.02 -22.91 -23.37
C LYS A 116 17.72 -24.20 -22.95
#